data_AF-A0A2W4W9C6-F1
#
_entry.id   AF-A0A2W4W9C6-F1
#
_cell.length_a   1.000
_cell.length_b   1.000
_cell.length_c   1.000
_cell.angle_alpha   90.00
_cell.angle_beta   90.00
_cell.angle_gamma   90.00
#
_symmetry.space_group_name_H-M   'P 1'
#
loop_
_entity.id
_entity.type
_entity.pdbx_description
1 polymer ?
#
loop_
_entity_poly.entity_id
_entity_poly.type
_entity_poly.pdbx_seq_one_letter_code
_entity_poly.pdbx_strand_id
1 'polypeptide(L)' 'METLEFIIYPDGRVEERVTGIIGSSCAEVTAAIEAKLGIVAHRELTSENFAQQQVIAQSSVQHDLVSDMGDARFSQW' A
#
# COMPACT_ATOMS: atom_id res chain seq x y z
N MET A 1 12.11 -0.53 5.62
CA MET A 1 12.60 0.84 5.83
C MET A 1 12.53 1.52 4.48
N GLU A 2 11.95 2.72 4.41
CA GLU A 2 11.79 3.48 3.18
C GLU A 2 13.01 4.39 2.97
N THR A 3 13.48 4.49 1.73
CA THR A 3 14.68 5.28 1.39
C THR A 3 14.46 6.02 0.07
N LEU A 4 14.79 7.32 0.07
CA LEU A 4 14.91 8.15 -1.13
C LEU A 4 16.39 8.50 -1.31
N GLU A 5 16.98 8.03 -2.41
CA GLU A 5 18.37 8.32 -2.80
C GLU A 5 18.39 9.27 -3.99
N PHE A 6 19.27 10.27 -3.94
CA PHE A 6 19.46 11.25 -5.02
C PHE A 6 20.89 11.20 -5.52
N ILE A 7 21.06 11.01 -6.82
CA ILE A 7 22.35 11.08 -7.51
C ILE A 7 22.34 12.36 -8.35
N ILE A 8 23.22 13.30 -8.01
CA ILE A 8 23.35 14.58 -8.72
C ILE A 8 24.55 14.47 -9.66
N TYR A 9 24.28 14.61 -10.96
CA TYR A 9 25.31 14.58 -11.99
C TYR A 9 25.93 15.97 -12.20
N PRO A 10 27.19 16.07 -12.67
CA PRO A 10 27.85 17.36 -12.92
C PRO A 10 27.16 18.22 -13.98
N ASP A 11 26.34 17.62 -14.84
CA ASP A 11 25.54 18.31 -15.85
C ASP A 11 24.20 18.84 -15.31
N GLY A 12 23.96 18.70 -14.01
CA GLY A 12 22.78 19.21 -13.31
C GLY A 12 21.57 18.28 -13.36
N ARG A 13 21.68 17.09 -13.98
CA ARG A 13 20.63 16.07 -13.89
C ARG A 13 20.59 15.46 -12.49
N VAL A 14 19.38 15.13 -12.04
CA VAL A 14 19.16 14.44 -10.76
C VAL A 14 18.45 13.12 -11.06
N GLU A 15 19.03 12.02 -10.61
CA GLU A 15 18.37 10.71 -10.58
C GLU A 15 17.83 10.45 -9.18
N GLU A 16 16.55 10.10 -9.10
CA GLU A 16 15.86 9.77 -7.86
C GLU A 16 15.57 8.27 -7.82
N ARG A 17 15.97 7.61 -6.73
CA ARG A 17 15.71 6.19 -6.48
C ARG A 17 14.91 6.02 -5.21
N VAL A 18 13.75 5.41 -5.34
CA VAL A 18 12.84 5.15 -4.22
C VAL A 18 12.80 3.66 -3.94
N THR A 19 13.01 3.29 -2.68
CA THR A 19 12.94 1.89 -2.23
C THR A 19 12.12 1.78 -0.95
N GLY A 20 11.50 0.62 -0.75
CA GLY A 20 10.71 0.34 0.45
C GLY A 20 9.28 0.88 0.45
N ILE A 21 8.87 1.63 -0.60
CA ILE A 21 7.49 2.06 -0.81
C ILE A 21 6.80 1.09 -1.78
N ILE A 22 5.69 0.51 -1.36
CA ILE A 22 4.92 -0.49 -2.13
C ILE A 22 3.76 0.19 -2.86
N GLY A 23 3.55 -0.16 -4.12
CA GLY A 23 2.43 0.30 -4.93
C GLY A 23 2.65 1.67 -5.58
N SER A 24 1.55 2.31 -5.97
CA SER A 24 1.55 3.59 -6.67
C SER A 24 1.83 4.80 -5.77
N SER A 25 1.78 4.63 -4.45
CA SER A 25 2.01 5.69 -3.46
C SER A 25 3.39 6.35 -3.58
N CYS A 26 4.37 5.62 -4.11
CA CYS A 26 5.70 6.16 -4.44
C CYS A 26 5.59 7.43 -5.31
N ALA A 27 4.73 7.45 -6.33
CA ALA A 27 4.60 8.61 -7.20
C ALA A 27 4.03 9.84 -6.48
N GLU A 28 3.14 9.65 -5.52
CA GLU A 28 2.54 10.73 -4.75
C GLU A 28 3.55 11.35 -3.78
N VAL A 29 4.37 10.51 -3.15
CA VAL A 29 5.42 10.94 -2.21
C VAL A 29 6.47 11.79 -2.91
N THR A 30 6.86 11.44 -4.15
CA THR A 30 7.93 12.13 -4.88
C THR A 30 7.44 13.35 -5.66
N ALA A 31 6.14 13.48 -5.92
CA ALA A 31 5.58 14.55 -6.76
C ALA A 31 6.01 15.97 -6.35
N ALA A 32 6.00 16.28 -5.05
CA ALA A 32 6.41 17.59 -4.55
C ALA A 32 7.92 17.85 -4.67
N ILE A 33 8.73 16.78 -4.68
CA ILE A 33 10.19 16.85 -4.85
C ILE A 33 10.51 17.03 -6.34
N GLU A 34 9.92 16.21 -7.20
CA GLU A 34 10.04 16.30 -8.66
C GLU A 34 9.69 17.71 -9.15
N ALA A 35 8.60 18.30 -8.65
CA ALA A 35 8.19 19.67 -8.98
C ALA A 35 9.23 20.75 -8.61
N LYS A 36 10.07 20.50 -7.59
CA LYS A 36 11.15 21.41 -7.19
C LYS A 36 12.45 21.16 -7.96
N LEU A 37 12.70 19.92 -8.37
CA LEU A 37 13.89 19.53 -9.13
C LEU A 37 13.77 19.90 -10.61
N GLY A 38 12.55 19.95 -11.17
CA GLY A 38 12.28 20.44 -12.51
C GLY A 38 11.35 19.54 -13.30
N ILE A 39 11.77 19.16 -14.51
CA ILE A 39 10.98 18.34 -15.43
C ILE A 39 11.48 16.90 -15.37
N VAL A 40 10.56 15.95 -15.19
CA VAL A 40 10.88 14.51 -15.27
C VAL A 40 11.16 14.13 -16.73
N ALA A 41 12.41 13.80 -17.02
CA ALA A 41 12.82 13.38 -18.36
C ALA A 41 12.56 11.89 -18.62
N HIS A 42 12.65 11.06 -17.57
CA HIS A 42 12.48 9.61 -17.65
C HIS A 42 11.96 9.06 -16.32
N ARG A 43 11.15 8.00 -16.37
CA ARG A 43 10.65 7.28 -15.20
C ARG A 43 10.70 5.78 -15.47
N GLU A 44 11.27 5.04 -14.51
CA GLU A 44 11.33 3.59 -14.53
C GLU A 44 10.59 3.05 -13.30
N LEU A 45 9.68 2.10 -13.50
CA LEU A 45 8.92 1.48 -12.40
C LEU A 45 9.64 0.23 -11.91
N THR A 46 9.75 0.08 -10.60
CA THR A 46 10.34 -1.10 -9.97
C THR A 46 9.30 -2.16 -9.66
N SER A 47 9.73 -3.36 -9.29
CA SER A 47 8.86 -4.45 -8.82
C SER A 47 7.92 -4.03 -7.68
N GLU A 48 8.40 -3.18 -6.77
CA GLU A 48 7.66 -2.67 -5.62
C GLU A 48 6.45 -1.84 -6.05
N ASN A 49 6.54 -1.14 -7.19
CA ASN A 49 5.42 -0.39 -7.73
C ASN A 49 4.24 -1.29 -8.14
N PHE A 50 4.54 -2.50 -8.59
CA PHE A 50 3.55 -3.50 -9.00
C PHE A 50 3.11 -4.42 -7.86
N ALA A 51 3.79 -4.37 -6.71
CA ALA A 51 3.42 -5.17 -5.56
C ALA A 51 2.12 -4.63 -4.93
N GLN A 52 1.18 -5.54 -4.66
CA GLN A 52 -0.05 -5.22 -3.95
C GLN A 52 0.18 -5.40 -2.46
N GLN A 53 -0.27 -4.41 -1.67
CA GLN A 53 -0.28 -4.54 -0.23
C GLN A 53 -1.38 -5.54 0.14
N GLN A 54 -0.99 -6.72 0.63
CA GLN A 54 -1.94 -7.72 1.13
C GLN A 54 -2.57 -7.19 2.41
N VAL A 55 -3.75 -6.57 2.30
CA VAL A 55 -4.57 -6.23 3.46
C VAL A 55 -5.19 -7.54 3.95
N ILE A 56 -4.59 -8.13 4.98
CA ILE A 56 -5.19 -9.26 5.68
C ILE A 56 -6.40 -8.71 6.44
N ALA A 57 -7.60 -8.89 5.88
CA ALA A 57 -8.83 -8.61 6.59
C ALA A 57 -8.95 -9.60 7.75
N GLN A 58 -8.83 -9.12 8.99
CA GLN A 58 -9.11 -9.92 10.18
C GLN A 58 -10.62 -10.11 10.32
N SER A 59 -11.14 -11.18 9.74
CA SER A 59 -12.51 -11.64 9.97
C SER A 59 -12.63 -12.19 11.39
N SER A 60 -13.18 -11.40 12.32
CA SER A 60 -13.52 -11.89 13.67
C SER A 60 -14.70 -12.85 13.58
N VAL A 61 -14.42 -14.16 13.58
CA VAL A 61 -15.45 -15.20 13.67
C VAL A 61 -15.97 -15.21 15.11
N GLN A 62 -17.13 -14.56 15.32
CA GLN A 62 -17.78 -14.52 16.63
C GLN A 62 -18.53 -15.86 16.82
N HIS A 63 -17.90 -16.78 17.55
CA HIS A 63 -18.50 -18.05 17.92
C HIS A 63 -19.46 -17.80 19.09
N ASP A 64 -20.73 -17.56 18.76
CA ASP A 64 -21.79 -17.42 19.76
C ASP A 64 -22.03 -18.79 20.40
N LEU A 65 -21.79 -18.86 21.71
CA LEU A 65 -21.88 -20.09 22.49
C LEU A 65 -23.34 -20.39 22.76
N VAL A 66 -23.79 -21.52 22.21
CA VAL A 66 -25.09 -22.15 22.48
C VAL A 66 -25.25 -22.34 24.00
N SER A 67 -26.16 -21.58 24.61
CA SER A 67 -26.69 -21.84 25.94
C SER A 67 -28.00 -21.09 26.11
N ASP A 68 -29.10 -21.69 25.67
CA ASP A 68 -30.23 -21.85 26.58
C ASP A 68 -31.12 -23.03 26.17
N MET A 69 -31.33 -23.93 27.12
CA MET A 69 -32.28 -25.01 27.04
C MET A 69 -33.66 -24.43 27.35
N GLY A 70 -34.57 -24.54 26.39
CA GLY A 70 -36.01 -24.50 26.67
C GLY A 70 -36.68 -23.25 26.15
N ASP A 71 -37.39 -23.38 25.02
CA ASP A 71 -38.83 -23.48 25.16
C ASP A 71 -39.44 -24.06 23.89
N ALA A 72 -40.58 -24.70 24.10
CA ALA A 72 -41.33 -25.43 23.12
C ALA A 72 -41.85 -24.53 21.97
N ARG A 73 -42.41 -25.23 20.97
CA ARG A 73 -43.39 -24.74 19.99
C ARG A 73 -42.78 -24.04 18.77
N PHE A 74 -42.73 -24.74 17.65
CA PHE A 74 -43.68 -24.47 16.57
C PHE A 74 -43.66 -25.66 15.59
N SER A 75 -44.70 -26.49 15.71
CA SER A 75 -45.22 -27.26 14.59
C SER A 75 -45.72 -26.30 13.50
N GLN A 76 -45.67 -26.75 12.24
CA GLN A 76 -45.99 -26.08 10.96
C GLN A 76 -44.69 -25.57 10.30
N TRP A 77 -44.14 -26.16 9.24
CA TRP A 77 -44.69 -26.85 8.06
C TRP A 77 -43.80 -28.02 7.64
#